data_AF-A0A1R2CW08-F1
#
_entry.id   AF-A0A1R2CW08-F1
#
_cell.length_a   1.000
_cell.length_b   1.000
_cell.length_c   1.000
_cell.angle_alpha   90.00
_cell.angle_beta   90.00
_cell.angle_gamma   90.00
#
_symmetry.space_group_name_H-M   'P 1'
#
loop_
_entity.id
_entity.type
_entity.pdbx_description
1 polymer ?
#
loop_
_entity_poly.entity_id
_entity_poly.type
_entity_poly.pdbx_seq_one_letter_code
_entity_poly.pdbx_strand_id
1 'polypeptide(L)'
;MENNFVQHISPCAFSWPTESFGVFQSQIPLPCTGKPKETKRKGRGRKKLRPGNPLKTEVLDKYWLRAFKNFIKTQYLEIKLISEDPEFWSWYMIKGKPGKNTAFLSYNATYKETLFNNTNFCSLFTAWGMIYGFMISPKKILKASWEFYYNYLFQELIPRAFNQANQEHIKLYYQFIYNKVCESFTNLDSLTFIPSY
;
A
#
# COMPACT_ATOMS: atom_id res chain seq x y z
N MET A 1 -5.49 27.48 -41.87
CA MET A 1 -4.56 26.33 -41.80
C MET A 1 -4.74 25.68 -40.45
N GLU A 2 -5.24 24.46 -40.47
CA GLU A 2 -5.43 23.57 -39.33
C GLU A 2 -4.07 23.18 -38.74
N ASN A 3 -4.03 22.95 -37.41
CA ASN A 3 -3.58 21.65 -36.91
C ASN A 3 -3.96 21.46 -35.44
N ASN A 4 -4.81 20.45 -35.26
CA ASN A 4 -5.23 19.84 -34.00
C ASN A 4 -4.08 19.02 -33.40
N PHE A 5 -3.92 19.06 -32.07
CA PHE A 5 -3.28 17.96 -31.34
C PHE A 5 -3.88 17.81 -29.95
N VAL A 6 -5.14 17.39 -29.91
CA VAL A 6 -5.76 16.82 -28.70
C VAL A 6 -5.46 15.33 -28.73
N GLN A 7 -4.48 14.88 -27.94
CA GLN A 7 -4.26 13.46 -27.71
C GLN A 7 -5.34 12.95 -26.75
N HIS A 8 -6.38 12.35 -27.33
CA HIS A 8 -7.33 11.48 -26.65
C HIS A 8 -6.58 10.30 -26.02
N ILE A 9 -6.46 10.29 -24.69
CA ILE A 9 -6.08 9.09 -23.95
C ILE A 9 -7.36 8.24 -23.83
N SER A 10 -7.42 7.18 -24.64
CA SER A 10 -8.47 6.17 -24.53
C SER A 10 -8.35 5.42 -23.20
N PRO A 11 -9.46 5.16 -22.48
CA PRO A 11 -9.45 4.27 -21.33
C PRO A 11 -9.25 2.83 -21.82
N CYS A 12 -8.09 2.24 -21.55
CA CYS A 12 -7.88 0.81 -21.70
C CYS A 12 -8.90 0.07 -20.83
N ALA A 13 -9.83 -0.62 -21.48
CA ALA A 13 -10.76 -1.54 -20.85
C ALA A 13 -9.97 -2.68 -20.19
N PHE A 14 -9.98 -2.71 -18.85
CA PHE A 14 -9.43 -3.80 -18.06
C PHE A 14 -10.43 -4.96 -18.08
N SER A 15 -10.18 -5.97 -18.91
CA SER A 15 -11.00 -7.18 -18.98
C SER A 15 -10.62 -8.15 -17.85
N TRP A 16 -11.61 -8.54 -17.06
CA TRP A 16 -11.49 -9.49 -15.95
C TRP A 16 -11.11 -10.90 -16.45
N PRO A 17 -10.15 -11.61 -15.82
CA PRO A 17 -10.01 -13.04 -16.01
C PRO A 17 -11.07 -13.76 -15.17
N THR A 18 -11.98 -14.45 -15.84
CA THR A 18 -12.97 -15.34 -15.26
C THR A 18 -12.46 -16.75 -15.48
N GLU A 19 -11.83 -17.39 -14.48
CA GLU A 19 -11.63 -18.84 -14.53
C GLU A 19 -11.28 -19.48 -13.17
N SER A 20 -12.17 -20.37 -12.76
CA SER A 20 -11.98 -21.59 -11.98
C SER A 20 -11.18 -21.52 -10.65
N PHE A 21 -11.91 -21.37 -9.55
CA PHE A 21 -11.43 -21.81 -8.23
C PHE A 21 -11.48 -23.34 -8.15
N GLY A 22 -10.29 -23.96 -8.08
CA GLY A 22 -10.13 -25.37 -7.75
C GLY A 22 -10.51 -25.67 -6.29
N VAL A 23 -11.20 -26.79 -6.13
CA VAL A 23 -11.73 -27.38 -4.89
C VAL A 23 -10.65 -27.53 -3.82
N PHE A 24 -10.86 -26.92 -2.66
CA PHE A 24 -10.01 -27.06 -1.47
C PHE A 24 -10.50 -28.25 -0.63
N GLN A 25 -9.77 -29.37 -0.63
CA GLN A 25 -10.04 -30.49 0.27
C GLN A 25 -9.47 -30.22 1.66
N SER A 26 -10.34 -30.30 2.66
CA SER A 26 -10.03 -30.25 4.09
C SER A 26 -9.41 -31.57 4.55
N GLN A 27 -8.17 -31.54 5.05
CA GLN A 27 -7.58 -32.66 5.78
C GLN A 27 -7.73 -32.42 7.29
N ILE A 28 -8.40 -33.35 7.95
CA ILE A 28 -8.63 -33.44 9.40
C ILE A 28 -7.29 -33.80 10.08
N PRO A 29 -6.92 -33.18 11.23
CA PRO A 29 -5.70 -33.52 11.95
C PRO A 29 -5.90 -34.71 12.91
N LEU A 30 -4.88 -35.56 13.05
CA LEU A 30 -4.78 -36.63 14.04
C LEU A 30 -3.47 -36.48 14.87
N PRO A 31 -3.39 -37.10 16.07
CA PRO A 31 -2.98 -36.41 17.30
C PRO A 31 -1.49 -36.50 17.65
N CYS A 32 -1.07 -35.52 18.45
CA CYS A 32 0.26 -35.34 19.01
C CYS A 32 0.68 -36.46 19.98
N THR A 33 1.77 -37.15 19.70
CA THR A 33 2.67 -37.69 20.75
C THR A 33 4.13 -37.68 20.27
N GLY A 34 5.00 -36.95 20.98
CA GLY A 34 6.43 -36.91 20.71
C GLY A 34 7.15 -35.86 21.55
N LYS A 35 7.93 -36.31 22.55
CA LYS A 35 8.69 -35.48 23.51
C LYS A 35 9.66 -34.49 22.82
N PRO A 36 9.94 -33.31 23.41
CA PRO A 36 10.75 -32.27 22.77
C PRO A 36 12.23 -32.66 22.71
N LYS A 37 12.76 -32.81 21.49
CA LYS A 37 14.20 -32.84 21.26
C LYS A 37 14.73 -31.41 21.31
N GLU A 38 15.76 -31.18 22.14
CA GLU A 38 16.53 -29.93 22.17
C GLU A 38 16.97 -29.54 20.76
N THR A 39 16.31 -28.53 20.18
CA THR A 39 16.79 -27.93 18.94
C THR A 39 17.89 -26.94 19.28
N LYS A 40 19.13 -27.32 18.95
CA LYS A 40 20.26 -26.40 18.76
C LYS A 40 19.75 -25.11 18.11
N ARG A 41 19.96 -23.98 18.77
CA ARG A 41 19.59 -22.64 18.27
C ARG A 41 20.16 -22.49 16.86
N LYS A 42 19.29 -22.57 15.84
CA LYS A 42 19.66 -22.25 14.47
C LYS A 42 20.08 -20.78 14.48
N GLY A 43 21.37 -20.53 14.26
CA GLY A 43 21.86 -19.19 13.97
C GLY A 43 20.96 -18.57 12.89
N ARG A 44 20.65 -17.28 13.02
CA ARG A 44 19.83 -16.54 12.06
C ARG A 44 20.58 -16.48 10.73
N GLY A 45 20.53 -17.56 9.97
CA GLY A 45 21.04 -17.61 8.61
C GLY A 45 20.34 -16.53 7.82
N ARG A 46 21.14 -15.64 7.23
CA ARG A 46 20.65 -14.64 6.28
C ARG A 46 19.95 -15.42 5.16
N LYS A 47 18.61 -15.37 5.12
CA LYS A 47 17.83 -16.03 4.05
C LYS A 47 18.45 -15.64 2.70
N LYS A 48 18.65 -16.63 1.81
CA LYS A 48 19.11 -16.38 0.44
C LYS A 48 18.27 -15.26 -0.18
N LEU A 49 18.93 -14.30 -0.81
CA LEU A 49 18.26 -13.31 -1.66
C LEU A 49 17.38 -14.06 -2.66
N ARG A 50 16.13 -13.61 -2.85
CA ARG A 50 15.23 -14.23 -3.82
C ARG A 50 15.86 -14.11 -5.22
N PRO A 51 15.77 -15.12 -6.09
CA PRO A 51 16.17 -14.97 -7.49
C PRO A 51 15.39 -13.79 -8.10
N GLY A 52 16.08 -12.83 -8.71
CA GLY A 52 15.47 -11.72 -9.46
C GLY A 52 15.15 -10.44 -8.68
N ASN A 53 14.98 -10.46 -7.34
CA ASN A 53 14.80 -9.24 -6.54
C ASN A 53 15.87 -9.12 -5.43
N PRO A 54 16.80 -8.14 -5.52
CA PRO A 54 17.85 -7.97 -4.53
C PRO A 54 17.35 -7.37 -3.20
N LEU A 55 16.10 -6.89 -3.14
CA LEU A 55 15.55 -6.23 -1.97
C LEU A 55 14.76 -7.21 -1.09
N LYS A 56 14.87 -7.01 0.23
CA LYS A 56 14.03 -7.73 1.20
C LYS A 56 12.62 -7.15 1.15
N THR A 57 11.60 -8.02 1.16
CA THR A 57 10.18 -7.64 1.20
C THR A 57 9.87 -6.62 2.30
N GLU A 58 10.46 -6.76 3.49
CA GLU A 58 10.28 -5.82 4.60
C GLU A 58 10.73 -4.39 4.27
N VAL A 59 11.72 -4.22 3.39
CA VAL A 59 12.18 -2.90 2.93
C VAL A 59 11.12 -2.26 2.03
N LEU A 60 10.50 -3.04 1.16
CA LEU A 60 9.43 -2.60 0.26
C LEU A 60 8.16 -2.27 1.05
N ASP A 61 7.78 -3.16 1.99
CA ASP A 61 6.67 -2.94 2.94
C ASP A 61 6.85 -1.63 3.72
N LYS A 62 8.04 -1.45 4.31
CA LYS A 62 8.35 -0.26 5.10
C LYS A 62 8.30 1.00 4.25
N TYR A 63 8.68 0.95 2.98
CA TYR A 63 8.61 2.11 2.10
C TYR A 63 7.16 2.54 1.87
N TRP A 64 6.31 1.63 1.37
CA TRP A 64 4.94 1.96 0.98
C TRP A 64 4.03 2.22 2.18
N LEU A 65 4.09 1.38 3.21
CA LEU A 65 3.23 1.54 4.39
C LEU A 65 3.61 2.78 5.21
N ARG A 66 4.88 3.22 5.15
CA ARG A 66 5.29 4.50 5.75
C ARG A 66 4.85 5.69 4.90
N ALA A 67 4.95 5.60 3.57
CA ALA A 67 4.46 6.65 2.68
C ALA A 67 2.96 6.86 2.87
N PHE A 68 2.18 5.77 2.89
CA PHE A 68 0.76 5.81 3.19
C PHE A 68 0.47 6.40 4.56
N LYS A 69 1.12 5.92 5.62
CA LYS A 69 0.92 6.46 6.97
C LYS A 69 1.21 7.96 7.06
N ASN A 70 2.21 8.45 6.33
CA ASN A 70 2.48 9.89 6.27
C ASN A 70 1.35 10.66 5.60
N PHE A 71 0.78 10.14 4.51
CA PHE A 71 -0.40 10.72 3.87
C PHE A 71 -1.60 10.75 4.83
N ILE A 72 -1.88 9.64 5.53
CA ILE A 72 -2.94 9.59 6.55
C ILE A 72 -2.69 10.63 7.64
N LYS A 73 -1.44 10.82 8.07
CA LYS A 73 -1.08 11.81 9.07
C LYS A 73 -1.44 13.24 8.64
N THR A 74 -1.19 13.60 7.38
CA THR A 74 -1.46 14.96 6.90
C THR A 74 -2.94 15.21 6.68
N GLN A 75 -3.72 14.17 6.42
CA GLN A 75 -5.15 14.25 6.13
C GLN A 75 -6.04 13.67 7.25
N TYR A 76 -5.48 13.48 8.46
CA TYR A 76 -6.07 12.62 9.49
C TYR A 76 -7.48 13.06 9.93
N LEU A 77 -7.70 14.36 10.13
CA LEU A 77 -8.98 14.88 10.58
C LEU A 77 -10.08 14.61 9.56
N GLU A 78 -9.80 14.85 8.28
CA GLU A 78 -10.74 14.61 7.19
C GLU A 78 -11.02 13.13 7.01
N ILE A 79 -9.96 12.29 7.02
CA ILE A 79 -10.10 10.82 6.96
C ILE A 79 -10.99 10.30 8.10
N LYS A 80 -10.82 10.82 9.32
CA LYS A 80 -11.64 10.41 10.47
C LYS A 80 -13.12 10.78 10.29
N LEU A 81 -13.43 11.88 9.60
CA LEU A 81 -14.80 12.31 9.32
C LEU A 81 -15.48 11.46 8.23
N ILE A 82 -14.74 11.07 7.20
CA ILE A 82 -15.28 10.32 6.06
C ILE A 82 -15.19 8.80 6.23
N SER A 83 -14.46 8.32 7.24
CA SER A 83 -14.27 6.89 7.50
C SER A 83 -15.37 6.32 8.38
N GLU A 84 -15.83 5.12 8.05
CA GLU A 84 -16.78 4.36 8.87
C GLU A 84 -16.14 3.74 10.13
N ASP A 85 -14.81 3.62 10.17
CA ASP A 85 -14.06 3.07 11.31
C ASP A 85 -13.08 4.09 11.93
N PRO A 86 -13.58 5.11 12.67
CA PRO A 86 -12.74 6.14 13.28
C PRO A 86 -11.84 5.60 14.41
N GLU A 87 -12.23 4.48 15.03
CA GLU A 87 -11.46 3.82 16.09
C GLU A 87 -10.19 3.19 15.52
N PHE A 88 -10.31 2.46 14.39
CA PHE A 88 -9.17 1.92 13.68
C PHE A 88 -8.18 3.01 13.30
N TRP A 89 -8.62 4.13 12.73
CA TRP A 89 -7.69 5.20 12.35
C TRP A 89 -7.02 5.85 13.55
N SER A 90 -7.75 6.00 14.66
CA SER A 90 -7.17 6.48 15.93
C SER A 90 -6.07 5.54 16.44
N TRP A 91 -6.36 4.24 16.47
CA TRP A 91 -5.37 3.20 16.81
C TRP A 91 -4.21 3.18 15.81
N TYR A 92 -4.49 3.25 14.52
CA TYR A 92 -3.51 3.15 13.45
C TYR A 92 -2.50 4.28 13.55
N MET A 93 -2.95 5.49 13.88
CA MET A 93 -2.07 6.63 14.08
C MET A 93 -1.15 6.46 15.28
N ILE A 94 -1.68 6.02 16.42
CA ILE A 94 -0.93 5.92 17.68
C ILE A 94 -0.03 4.66 17.73
N LYS A 95 -0.59 3.49 17.41
CA LYS A 95 0.04 2.17 17.59
C LYS A 95 0.34 1.44 16.29
N GLY A 96 -0.27 1.82 15.16
CA GLY A 96 -0.10 1.16 13.87
C GLY A 96 1.22 1.44 13.15
N LYS A 97 2.21 2.10 13.78
CA LYS A 97 3.58 2.20 13.22
C LYS A 97 4.46 1.17 13.90
N PRO A 98 5.08 0.21 13.18
CA PRO A 98 6.01 -0.71 13.80
C PRO A 98 7.22 -0.02 14.44
N GLY A 99 7.56 -0.43 15.66
CA GLY A 99 8.66 0.12 16.46
C GLY A 99 8.61 -0.27 17.94
N LYS A 100 9.60 0.20 18.71
CA LYS A 100 9.61 0.01 20.18
C LYS A 100 8.37 0.64 20.81
N ASN A 101 7.75 -0.03 21.78
CA ASN A 101 6.55 0.41 22.52
C ASN A 101 5.26 0.59 21.68
N THR A 102 5.19 -0.08 20.52
CA THR A 102 4.00 -0.09 19.64
C THR A 102 3.41 -1.49 19.54
N ALA A 103 2.29 -1.65 18.82
CA ALA A 103 1.62 -2.94 18.69
C ALA A 103 2.48 -3.99 17.94
N PHE A 104 3.43 -3.54 17.11
CA PHE A 104 4.26 -4.41 16.28
C PHE A 104 5.72 -3.98 16.31
N LEU A 105 6.66 -4.92 16.42
CA LEU A 105 8.09 -4.60 16.41
C LEU A 105 8.65 -4.35 15.00
N SER A 106 8.03 -4.92 13.96
CA SER A 106 8.48 -4.84 12.57
C SER A 106 7.31 -4.95 11.58
N TYR A 107 7.59 -4.76 10.29
CA TYR A 107 6.61 -4.88 9.20
C TYR A 107 6.39 -6.35 8.80
N ASN A 108 6.20 -7.22 9.79
CA ASN A 108 6.07 -8.66 9.60
C ASN A 108 4.69 -9.06 9.04
N ALA A 109 4.50 -10.36 8.80
CA ALA A 109 3.24 -10.89 8.28
C ALA A 109 2.04 -10.51 9.16
N THR A 110 2.16 -10.66 10.49
CA THR A 110 1.09 -10.34 11.45
C THR A 110 0.66 -8.88 11.38
N TYR A 111 1.62 -7.94 11.32
CA TYR A 111 1.30 -6.52 11.14
C TYR A 111 0.49 -6.29 9.86
N LYS A 112 0.93 -6.89 8.75
CA LYS A 112 0.23 -6.77 7.47
C LYS A 112 -1.16 -7.40 7.52
N GLU A 113 -1.32 -8.57 8.13
CA GLU A 113 -2.62 -9.18 8.33
C GLU A 113 -3.55 -8.28 9.14
N THR A 114 -3.09 -7.68 10.24
CA THR A 114 -3.89 -6.72 11.00
C THR A 114 -4.38 -5.55 10.15
N LEU A 115 -3.54 -5.03 9.26
CA LEU A 115 -3.95 -3.94 8.37
C LEU A 115 -4.88 -4.41 7.25
N PHE A 116 -4.50 -5.47 6.54
CA PHE A 116 -5.23 -5.94 5.36
C PHE A 116 -6.51 -6.73 5.69
N ASN A 117 -6.76 -7.03 6.97
CA ASN A 117 -8.05 -7.54 7.44
C ASN A 117 -9.06 -6.41 7.75
N ASN A 118 -8.62 -5.14 7.78
CA ASN A 118 -9.53 -4.01 7.97
C ASN A 118 -9.97 -3.46 6.60
N THR A 119 -11.26 -3.57 6.30
CA THR A 119 -11.83 -3.15 5.01
C THR A 119 -11.64 -1.64 4.75
N ASN A 120 -11.78 -0.78 5.76
CA ASN A 120 -11.56 0.66 5.61
C ASN A 120 -10.11 0.99 5.25
N PHE A 121 -9.14 0.32 5.91
CA PHE A 121 -7.73 0.42 5.54
C PHE A 121 -7.52 0.02 4.09
N CYS A 122 -8.04 -1.15 3.70
CA CYS A 122 -7.90 -1.68 2.35
C CYS A 122 -8.48 -0.76 1.28
N SER A 123 -9.67 -0.22 1.49
CA SER A 123 -10.31 0.72 0.59
C SER A 123 -9.48 1.99 0.39
N LEU A 124 -9.07 2.64 1.49
CA LEU A 124 -8.28 3.87 1.42
C LEU A 124 -6.87 3.64 0.88
N PHE A 125 -6.23 2.54 1.27
CA PHE A 125 -4.90 2.17 0.78
C PHE A 125 -4.92 1.88 -0.72
N THR A 126 -5.96 1.22 -1.22
CA THR A 126 -6.12 0.94 -2.65
C THR A 126 -6.32 2.25 -3.43
N ALA A 127 -7.25 3.10 -3.00
CA ALA A 127 -7.48 4.40 -3.64
C ALA A 127 -6.22 5.26 -3.64
N TRP A 128 -5.51 5.32 -2.51
CA TRP A 128 -4.25 6.03 -2.39
C TRP A 128 -3.19 5.46 -3.32
N GLY A 129 -3.02 4.15 -3.35
CA GLY A 129 -2.03 3.47 -4.20
C GLY A 129 -2.28 3.73 -5.69
N MET A 130 -3.55 3.77 -6.12
CA MET A 130 -3.93 4.03 -7.50
C MET A 130 -3.74 5.48 -7.95
N ILE A 131 -3.64 6.45 -7.03
CA ILE A 131 -3.35 7.86 -7.39
C ILE A 131 -1.88 8.17 -7.11
N TYR A 132 -1.45 8.04 -5.86
CA TYR A 132 -0.10 8.39 -5.44
C TYR A 132 0.97 7.42 -5.97
N GLY A 133 0.65 6.14 -6.14
CA GLY A 133 1.63 5.15 -6.64
C GLY A 133 2.14 5.48 -8.04
N PHE A 134 1.32 6.13 -8.87
CA PHE A 134 1.73 6.63 -10.19
C PHE A 134 2.49 7.95 -10.12
N MET A 135 2.16 8.79 -9.14
CA MET A 135 2.71 10.16 -9.04
C MET A 135 4.01 10.25 -8.25
N ILE A 136 4.31 9.27 -7.39
CA ILE A 136 5.55 9.28 -6.60
C ILE A 136 6.74 9.07 -7.53
N SER A 137 7.50 10.15 -7.71
CA SER A 137 8.80 10.07 -8.34
C SER A 137 9.80 9.39 -7.40
N PRO A 138 10.62 8.44 -7.89
CA PRO A 138 11.66 7.84 -7.07
C PRO A 138 12.62 8.90 -6.56
N LYS A 139 12.95 8.84 -5.27
CA LYS A 139 14.08 9.58 -4.72
C LYS A 139 15.34 9.20 -5.51
N LYS A 140 16.27 10.15 -5.69
CA LYS A 140 17.53 9.93 -6.45
C LYS A 140 18.22 8.61 -6.08
N ILE A 141 18.27 8.28 -4.79
CA ILE A 141 18.91 7.06 -4.26
C ILE A 141 18.18 5.75 -4.61
N LEU A 142 16.90 5.81 -4.98
CA LEU A 142 16.07 4.64 -5.30
C LEU A 142 15.88 4.43 -6.79
N LYS A 143 16.27 5.40 -7.65
CA LYS A 143 16.01 5.38 -9.09
C LYS A 143 16.41 4.06 -9.76
N ALA A 144 17.62 3.57 -9.47
CA ALA A 144 18.15 2.33 -10.06
C ALA A 144 17.37 1.06 -9.64
N SER A 145 16.59 1.11 -8.56
CA SER A 145 15.82 -0.01 -8.02
C SER A 145 14.31 0.25 -8.01
N TRP A 146 13.86 1.34 -8.66
CA TRP A 146 12.49 1.83 -8.52
C TRP A 146 11.45 0.82 -9.00
N GLU A 147 11.75 0.10 -10.07
CA GLU A 147 10.91 -0.96 -10.62
C GLU A 147 10.51 -1.98 -9.55
N PHE A 148 11.40 -2.37 -8.64
CA PHE A 148 11.08 -3.30 -7.57
C PHE A 148 10.06 -2.74 -6.58
N TYR A 149 10.11 -1.44 -6.30
CA TYR A 149 9.13 -0.78 -5.44
C TYR A 149 7.79 -0.66 -6.14
N TYR A 150 7.81 -0.23 -7.41
CA TYR A 150 6.63 -0.07 -8.23
C TYR A 150 5.90 -1.41 -8.42
N ASN A 151 6.60 -2.44 -8.91
CA ASN A 151 6.04 -3.78 -9.11
C ASN A 151 5.50 -4.35 -7.80
N TYR A 152 6.21 -4.16 -6.68
CA TYR A 152 5.72 -4.64 -5.39
C TYR A 152 4.41 -3.96 -4.95
N LEU A 153 4.26 -2.66 -5.18
CA LEU A 153 3.01 -1.96 -4.89
C LEU A 153 1.87 -2.51 -5.74
N PHE A 154 2.06 -2.56 -7.06
CA PHE A 154 0.97 -2.82 -8.01
C PHE A 154 0.68 -4.31 -8.23
N GLN A 155 1.65 -5.20 -8.02
CA GLN A 155 1.48 -6.64 -8.20
C GLN A 155 1.25 -7.39 -6.87
N GLU A 156 1.66 -6.84 -5.72
CA GLU A 156 1.47 -7.50 -4.42
C GLU A 156 0.52 -6.74 -3.48
N LEU A 157 0.81 -5.47 -3.17
CA LEU A 157 0.08 -4.77 -2.09
C LEU A 157 -1.32 -4.31 -2.52
N ILE A 158 -1.45 -3.64 -3.68
CA ILE A 158 -2.74 -3.14 -4.18
C ILE A 158 -3.70 -4.30 -4.46
N PRO A 159 -3.32 -5.37 -5.18
CA PRO A 159 -4.23 -6.50 -5.42
C PRO A 159 -4.71 -7.14 -4.11
N ARG A 160 -3.82 -7.30 -3.13
CA ARG A 160 -4.18 -7.81 -1.81
C ARG A 160 -5.20 -6.91 -1.11
N ALA A 161 -4.98 -5.60 -1.12
CA ALA A 161 -5.89 -4.64 -0.50
C ALA A 161 -7.24 -4.61 -1.23
N PHE A 162 -7.22 -4.54 -2.56
CA PHE A 162 -8.40 -4.46 -3.40
C PHE A 162 -9.35 -5.64 -3.15
N ASN A 163 -8.82 -6.85 -3.00
CA ASN A 163 -9.61 -8.06 -2.73
C ASN A 163 -10.34 -8.04 -1.38
N GLN A 164 -9.91 -7.20 -0.43
CA GLN A 164 -10.49 -7.06 0.91
C GLN A 164 -11.22 -5.72 1.08
N ALA A 165 -11.24 -4.89 0.04
CA ALA A 165 -11.78 -3.54 0.08
C ALA A 165 -13.27 -3.50 -0.27
N ASN A 166 -13.95 -2.49 0.25
CA ASN A 166 -15.29 -2.13 -0.17
C ASN A 166 -15.19 -1.21 -1.41
N GLN A 167 -15.83 -1.60 -2.50
CA GLN A 167 -15.75 -0.90 -3.79
C GLN A 167 -16.36 0.51 -3.73
N GLU A 168 -17.42 0.72 -2.95
CA GLU A 168 -18.03 2.05 -2.79
C GLU A 168 -17.12 2.99 -1.99
N HIS A 169 -16.44 2.46 -0.97
CA HIS A 169 -15.42 3.22 -0.23
C HIS A 169 -14.22 3.57 -1.09
N ILE A 170 -13.78 2.67 -1.97
CA ILE A 170 -12.69 2.97 -2.91
C ILE A 170 -13.06 4.19 -3.76
N LYS A 171 -14.28 4.26 -4.31
CA LYS A 171 -14.73 5.41 -5.12
C LYS A 171 -14.71 6.71 -4.31
N LEU A 172 -15.28 6.68 -3.10
CA LEU A 172 -15.31 7.84 -2.20
C LEU A 172 -13.90 8.33 -1.87
N TYR A 173 -13.02 7.41 -1.47
CA TYR A 173 -11.63 7.75 -1.14
C TYR A 173 -10.83 8.21 -2.35
N TYR A 174 -11.07 7.62 -3.51
CA TYR A 174 -10.43 8.04 -4.75
C TYR A 174 -10.76 9.51 -5.06
N GLN A 175 -12.03 9.89 -4.98
CA GLN A 175 -12.45 11.28 -5.19
C GLN A 175 -11.81 12.22 -4.16
N PHE A 176 -11.82 11.84 -2.89
CA PHE A 176 -11.19 12.60 -1.82
C PHE A 176 -9.69 12.82 -2.09
N ILE A 177 -8.95 11.76 -2.40
CA ILE A 177 -7.51 11.82 -2.65
C ILE A 177 -7.22 12.64 -3.91
N TYR A 178 -7.99 12.44 -4.98
CA TYR A 178 -7.85 13.19 -6.22
C TYR A 178 -7.98 14.70 -5.97
N ASN A 179 -9.00 15.12 -5.23
CA ASN A 179 -9.19 16.53 -4.88
C ASN A 179 -7.99 17.08 -4.11
N LYS A 180 -7.47 16.35 -3.11
CA LYS A 180 -6.27 16.77 -2.34
C LYS A 180 -5.02 16.90 -3.20
N VAL A 181 -4.86 15.99 -4.15
CA VAL A 181 -3.75 16.04 -5.10
C VAL A 181 -3.90 17.27 -5.99
N CYS A 182 -5.07 17.50 -6.59
CA CYS A 182 -5.32 18.67 -7.44
C CYS A 182 -5.12 20.00 -6.69
N GLU A 183 -5.63 20.13 -5.47
CA GLU A 183 -5.41 21.31 -4.60
C GLU A 183 -3.92 21.61 -4.38
N SER A 184 -3.09 20.57 -4.31
CA SER A 184 -1.65 20.72 -4.14
C SER A 184 -0.95 21.28 -5.39
N PHE A 185 -1.52 21.09 -6.58
CA PHE A 185 -1.00 21.65 -7.84
C PHE A 185 -1.52 23.05 -8.11
N THR A 186 -2.78 23.35 -7.80
CA THR A 186 -3.35 24.70 -7.99
C THR A 186 -2.70 25.74 -7.08
N ASN A 187 -2.18 25.33 -5.93
CA ASN A 187 -1.40 26.20 -5.03
C ASN A 187 0.05 26.44 -5.51
N LEU A 188 0.55 25.72 -6.53
CA LEU A 188 1.84 26.02 -7.14
C LEU A 188 1.74 27.15 -8.17
N ASP A 189 0.62 27.25 -8.88
CA ASP A 189 0.41 28.29 -9.91
C ASP A 189 0.11 29.67 -9.33
N SER A 190 -0.12 29.78 -8.01
CA SER A 190 -0.32 31.05 -7.29
C SER A 190 0.96 31.65 -6.70
N LEU A 191 2.12 31.01 -6.89
CA LEU A 191 3.41 31.64 -6.62
C LEU A 191 3.69 32.68 -7.71
N THR A 192 3.44 33.95 -7.39
CA THR A 192 3.79 35.10 -8.22
C THR A 192 5.20 34.93 -8.79
N PHE A 193 5.29 34.79 -10.10
CA PHE A 193 6.52 34.93 -10.86
C PHE A 193 7.09 36.31 -10.53
N ILE A 194 8.08 36.39 -9.64
CA ILE A 194 8.87 37.61 -9.44
C ILE A 194 9.90 37.58 -10.58
N PRO A 195 9.76 38.43 -11.62
CA PRO A 195 10.81 38.55 -12.61
C PRO A 195 11.97 39.28 -11.94
N SER A 196 13.08 38.59 -11.71
CA SER A 196 14.33 39.26 -11.36
C SER A 196 14.84 39.99 -12.61
N TYR A 197 14.76 41.31 -12.59
CA TYR A 197 15.55 42.19 -13.47
C TYR A 197 16.99 42.27 -12.98
#